data_AF-A0A7V6IN51-F1
#
_entry.id   AF-A0A7V6IN51-F1
#
_cell.length_a   1.000
_cell.length_b   1.000
_cell.length_c   1.000
_cell.angle_alpha   90.00
_cell.angle_beta   90.00
_cell.angle_gamma   90.00
#
_symmetry.space_group_name_H-M   'P 1'
#
loop_
_entity.id
_entity.type
_entity.pdbx_description
1 polymer ?
#
loop_
_entity_poly.entity_id
_entity_poly.type
_entity_poly.pdbx_seq_one_letter_code
_entity_poly.pdbx_strand_id
1 'polypeptide(L)'
;MADELNNNNQQQDSGTNSATDPQQGTQSQSPDAQGNNAGSEKTFTQEDVNNIVSQRLEQEKKKMPSKEELEAFKKWQEDQKTAEEKRAEKDAEYNQMQAELNLYKNKEKVTKAGINPEFAEFAVFEVSKQVNDSTDFDTALTSWIEANPQYKVTQEEPEDKPPAIVIPQANTEKVKEMNQIMNNIIRGKRGN
;
A
#
# COMPACT_ATOMS: atom_id res chain seq x y z
N MET A 1 33.83 14.33 50.00
CA MET A 1 33.64 12.89 49.78
C MET A 1 32.63 12.80 48.66
N ALA A 2 33.02 12.76 47.38
CA ALA A 2 33.75 11.68 46.69
C ALA A 2 32.99 10.35 46.93
N ASP A 3 32.45 9.67 45.91
CA ASP A 3 33.21 9.13 44.79
C ASP A 3 32.43 9.07 43.46
N GLU A 4 33.00 9.69 42.43
CA GLU A 4 32.82 9.29 41.02
C GLU A 4 33.80 8.14 40.72
N LEU A 5 33.30 7.00 40.24
CA LEU A 5 34.07 5.93 39.61
C LEU A 5 33.96 6.17 38.09
N ASN A 6 34.93 6.73 37.38
CA ASN A 6 36.24 6.22 36.98
C ASN A 6 36.21 4.84 36.31
N ASN A 7 36.33 4.80 34.96
CA ASN A 7 37.25 3.93 34.19
C ASN A 7 37.14 4.29 32.69
N ASN A 8 37.98 5.18 32.15
CA ASN A 8 39.28 4.92 31.49
C ASN A 8 39.20 4.20 30.13
N ASN A 9 39.52 4.92 29.05
CA ASN A 9 40.40 4.39 28.01
C ASN A 9 41.08 5.53 27.24
N GLN A 10 42.18 6.04 27.81
CA GLN A 10 43.21 6.78 27.08
C GLN A 10 44.04 5.79 26.27
N GLN A 11 43.96 5.86 24.94
CA GLN A 11 44.96 5.26 24.07
C GLN A 11 46.11 6.25 23.89
N GLN A 12 47.28 5.76 24.29
CA GLN A 12 48.59 6.38 24.22
C GLN A 12 49.04 6.42 22.76
N ASP A 13 49.30 7.63 22.26
CA ASP A 13 50.08 7.85 21.05
C ASP A 13 51.51 8.20 21.48
N SER A 14 52.40 7.22 21.42
CA SER A 14 53.83 7.36 21.64
C SER A 14 54.57 7.07 20.34
N GLY A 15 54.50 8.02 19.41
CA GLY A 15 55.32 8.08 18.20
C GLY A 15 56.47 9.07 18.35
N THR A 16 57.67 8.56 18.59
CA THR A 16 58.94 9.29 18.68
C THR A 16 59.31 9.99 17.37
N ASN A 17 59.41 11.32 17.40
CA ASN A 17 60.09 12.09 16.35
C ASN A 17 61.60 11.94 16.49
N SER A 18 62.21 11.13 15.63
CA SER A 18 63.64 11.21 15.32
C SER A 18 63.81 11.55 13.85
N ALA A 19 64.21 12.80 13.61
CA ALA A 19 64.77 13.22 12.35
C ALA A 19 66.13 12.53 12.16
N THR A 20 66.33 11.88 11.02
CA THR A 20 67.65 11.69 10.40
C THR A 20 67.45 11.30 8.94
N ASP A 21 67.79 12.24 8.07
CA ASP A 21 68.13 12.00 6.65
C ASP A 21 69.39 11.10 6.58
N PRO A 22 69.52 10.23 5.57
CA PRO A 22 70.35 10.65 4.44
C PRO A 22 69.84 10.21 3.05
N GLN A 23 69.76 11.19 2.17
CA GLN A 23 69.83 11.10 0.72
C GLN A 23 71.11 10.41 0.23
N GLN A 24 71.01 9.32 -0.56
CA GLN A 24 71.79 9.14 -1.81
C GLN A 24 71.48 7.86 -2.62
N GLY A 25 71.32 8.06 -3.95
CA GLY A 25 71.70 7.12 -5.03
C GLY A 25 70.62 6.12 -5.44
N THR A 26 70.00 6.19 -6.60
CA THR A 26 70.49 5.80 -7.96
C THR A 26 69.19 5.49 -8.76
N GLN A 27 69.00 5.64 -10.06
CA GLN A 27 69.83 5.96 -11.21
C GLN A 27 68.86 6.31 -12.36
N SER A 28 69.21 7.34 -13.12
CA SER A 28 68.58 7.73 -14.37
C SER A 28 68.70 6.63 -15.42
N GLN A 29 67.65 6.43 -16.22
CA GLN A 29 67.77 6.10 -17.64
C GLN A 29 66.48 6.47 -18.37
N SER A 30 66.54 7.55 -19.16
CA SER A 30 65.79 7.62 -20.42
C SER A 30 66.53 6.80 -21.47
N PRO A 31 65.83 6.35 -22.51
CA PRO A 31 66.18 6.90 -23.82
C PRO A 31 64.96 7.30 -24.65
N ASP A 32 65.09 8.53 -25.16
CA ASP A 32 64.80 9.01 -26.51
C ASP A 32 63.41 8.98 -27.17
N ALA A 33 63.19 10.12 -27.84
CA ALA A 33 62.49 10.34 -29.11
C ALA A 33 60.97 10.60 -29.09
N GLN A 34 60.64 11.89 -28.99
CA GLN A 34 59.90 12.67 -30.01
C GLN A 34 58.83 11.94 -30.84
N GLY A 35 57.55 12.28 -30.67
CA GLY A 35 56.53 11.94 -31.66
C GLY A 35 55.08 12.17 -31.24
N ASN A 36 54.51 13.30 -31.69
CA ASN A 36 53.09 13.55 -31.93
C ASN A 36 52.06 13.15 -30.85
N ASN A 37 51.57 14.17 -30.13
CA ASN A 37 50.20 14.22 -29.61
C ASN A 37 49.20 14.22 -30.79
N ALA A 38 48.97 13.05 -31.38
CA ALA A 38 47.75 12.75 -32.13
C ALA A 38 46.99 11.76 -31.26
N GLY A 39 45.84 12.20 -30.74
CA GLY A 39 45.00 11.38 -29.87
C GLY A 39 44.67 10.06 -30.56
N SER A 40 45.33 8.99 -30.13
CA SER A 40 44.85 7.64 -30.37
C SER A 40 43.60 7.49 -29.51
N GLU A 41 42.43 7.63 -30.14
CA GLU A 41 41.20 7.17 -29.54
C GLU A 41 41.41 5.70 -29.19
N LYS A 42 41.53 5.41 -27.88
CA LYS A 42 41.60 4.03 -27.41
C LYS A 42 40.27 3.37 -27.74
N THR A 43 40.25 2.55 -28.78
CA THR A 43 39.10 1.70 -29.10
C THR A 43 39.12 0.52 -28.14
N PHE A 44 38.12 0.46 -27.26
CA PHE A 44 37.90 -0.72 -26.41
C PHE A 44 37.47 -1.89 -27.29
N THR A 45 38.05 -3.06 -27.07
CA THR A 45 37.55 -4.29 -27.67
C THR A 45 36.25 -4.71 -26.99
N GLN A 46 35.45 -5.55 -27.64
CA GLN A 46 34.22 -6.07 -27.04
C GLN A 46 34.53 -6.89 -25.76
N GLU A 47 35.69 -7.53 -25.70
CA GLU A 47 36.16 -8.26 -24.53
C GLU A 47 36.46 -7.31 -23.36
N ASP A 48 37.05 -6.14 -23.63
CA ASP A 48 37.25 -5.09 -22.61
C ASP A 48 35.91 -4.60 -22.05
N VAL A 49 34.92 -4.37 -22.92
CA VAL A 49 33.58 -3.94 -22.49
C VAL A 49 32.90 -5.03 -21.64
N ASN A 50 32.98 -6.29 -22.06
CA ASN A 50 32.41 -7.40 -21.31
C ASN A 50 33.07 -7.56 -19.93
N ASN A 51 34.39 -7.40 -19.86
CA ASN A 51 35.14 -7.43 -18.60
C ASN A 51 34.73 -6.28 -17.67
N ILE A 52 34.58 -5.06 -18.19
CA ILE A 52 34.13 -3.90 -17.40
C ILE A 52 32.70 -4.11 -16.87
N VAL A 53 31.79 -4.62 -17.71
CA VAL A 53 30.40 -4.90 -17.31
C VAL A 53 30.35 -5.97 -16.22
N SER A 54 31.12 -7.05 -16.40
CA SER A 54 31.17 -8.16 -15.43
C SER A 54 31.75 -7.69 -14.10
N GLN A 55 32.83 -6.92 -14.15
CA GLN A 55 33.49 -6.37 -12.96
C GLN A 55 32.59 -5.38 -12.21
N ARG A 56 31.84 -4.52 -12.92
CA ARG A 56 30.86 -3.62 -12.31
C ARG A 56 29.70 -4.40 -11.69
N LEU A 57 29.20 -5.43 -12.36
CA LEU A 57 28.10 -6.26 -11.85
C LEU A 57 28.51 -7.02 -10.57
N GLU A 58 29.73 -7.52 -10.49
CA GLU A 58 30.28 -8.13 -9.27
C GLU A 58 30.47 -7.12 -8.15
N GLN A 59 30.97 -5.92 -8.45
CA GLN A 59 31.09 -4.85 -7.47
C GLN A 59 29.71 -4.41 -6.95
N GLU A 60 28.70 -4.36 -7.80
CA GLU A 60 27.33 -3.99 -7.44
C GLU A 60 26.64 -5.07 -6.62
N LYS A 61 26.87 -6.35 -6.96
CA LYS A 61 26.44 -7.49 -6.14
C LYS A 61 27.11 -7.52 -4.76
N LYS A 62 28.39 -7.14 -4.65
CA LYS A 62 29.10 -7.03 -3.37
C LYS A 62 28.63 -5.85 -2.50
N LYS A 63 28.03 -4.82 -3.12
CA LYS A 63 27.42 -3.68 -2.40
C LYS A 63 26.02 -4.00 -1.88
N MET A 64 25.39 -5.04 -2.40
CA MET A 64 24.12 -5.53 -1.87
C MET A 64 24.41 -6.47 -0.71
N PRO A 65 23.79 -6.26 0.47
CA PRO A 65 23.88 -7.21 1.56
C PRO A 65 23.48 -8.60 1.07
N SER A 66 24.33 -9.58 1.32
CA SER A 66 23.99 -10.97 1.06
C SER A 66 22.77 -11.38 1.90
N LYS A 67 22.08 -12.44 1.48
CA LYS A 67 20.93 -12.96 2.22
C LYS A 67 21.32 -13.33 3.67
N GLU A 68 22.53 -13.86 3.85
CA GLU A 68 23.09 -14.18 5.17
C GLU A 68 23.35 -12.91 6.01
N GLU A 69 23.87 -11.84 5.41
CA GLU A 69 24.07 -10.56 6.12
C GLU A 69 22.73 -9.91 6.52
N LEU A 70 21.68 -10.02 5.70
CA LEU A 70 20.35 -9.56 6.07
C LEU A 70 19.77 -10.36 7.24
N GLU A 71 19.93 -11.68 7.23
CA GLU A 71 19.49 -12.54 8.32
C GLU A 71 20.29 -12.28 9.61
N ALA A 72 21.61 -12.12 9.51
CA ALA A 72 22.47 -11.74 10.63
C ALA A 72 22.12 -10.35 11.18
N PHE A 73 21.82 -9.38 10.31
CA PHE A 73 21.39 -8.05 10.71
C PHE A 73 20.02 -8.05 11.40
N LYS A 74 19.05 -8.81 10.88
CA LYS A 74 17.74 -9.00 11.53
C LYS A 74 17.88 -9.65 12.89
N LYS A 75 18.69 -10.71 13.00
CA LYS A 75 18.96 -11.38 14.27
C LYS A 75 19.66 -10.44 15.26
N TRP A 76 20.63 -9.65 14.79
CA TRP A 76 21.27 -8.64 15.63
C TRP A 76 20.25 -7.59 16.10
N GLN A 77 19.35 -7.11 15.24
CA GLN A 77 18.27 -6.21 15.65
C GLN A 77 17.33 -6.87 16.68
N GLU A 78 16.98 -8.13 16.49
CA GLU A 78 16.17 -8.90 17.46
C GLU A 78 16.90 -9.12 18.79
N ASP A 79 18.22 -9.23 18.78
CA ASP A 79 19.07 -9.34 19.96
C ASP A 79 19.29 -7.97 20.64
N GLN A 80 19.21 -6.86 19.89
CA GLN A 80 19.17 -5.50 20.44
C GLN A 80 17.81 -5.15 21.07
N LYS A 81 16.71 -5.73 20.57
CA LYS A 81 15.37 -5.52 21.15
C LYS A 81 15.31 -6.08 22.56
N THR A 82 14.98 -5.22 23.51
CA THR A 82 14.75 -5.60 24.91
C THR A 82 13.52 -6.51 25.04
N ALA A 83 13.45 -7.29 26.13
CA ALA A 83 12.30 -8.14 26.40
C ALA A 83 10.98 -7.34 26.54
N GLU A 84 11.08 -6.07 26.95
CA GLU A 84 9.93 -5.16 27.07
C GLU A 84 9.43 -4.70 25.69
N GLU A 85 10.33 -4.36 24.76
CA GLU A 85 9.95 -4.00 23.38
C GLU A 85 9.30 -5.18 22.64
N LYS A 86 9.81 -6.40 22.85
CA LYS A 86 9.20 -7.62 22.29
C LYS A 86 7.79 -7.85 22.84
N ARG A 87 7.53 -7.55 24.11
CA ARG A 87 6.18 -7.61 24.70
C ARG A 87 5.30 -6.50 24.15
N ALA A 88 5.77 -5.26 24.09
CA ALA A 88 5.01 -4.13 23.57
C ALA A 88 4.59 -4.35 22.10
N GLU A 89 5.49 -4.90 21.26
CA GLU A 89 5.17 -5.24 19.87
C GLU A 89 4.11 -6.34 19.79
N LYS A 90 4.21 -7.36 20.65
CA LYS A 90 3.22 -8.44 20.74
C LYS A 90 1.86 -7.95 21.24
N ASP A 91 1.84 -7.07 22.23
CA ASP A 91 0.62 -6.48 22.76
C ASP A 91 -0.01 -5.53 21.73
N ALA A 92 0.79 -4.77 20.98
CA ALA A 92 0.31 -3.94 19.88
C ALA A 92 -0.31 -4.79 18.76
N GLU A 93 0.37 -5.85 18.34
CA GLU A 93 -0.14 -6.82 17.34
C GLU A 93 -1.44 -7.47 17.83
N TYR A 94 -1.49 -7.90 19.09
CA TYR A 94 -2.68 -8.49 19.69
C TYR A 94 -3.84 -7.50 19.75
N ASN A 95 -3.59 -6.26 20.20
CA ASN A 95 -4.60 -5.21 20.27
C ASN A 95 -5.12 -4.83 18.89
N GLN A 96 -4.24 -4.77 17.88
CA GLN A 96 -4.64 -4.54 16.50
C GLN A 96 -5.54 -5.69 15.99
N MET A 97 -5.11 -6.94 16.18
CA MET A 97 -5.90 -8.10 15.74
C MET A 97 -7.25 -8.18 16.45
N GLN A 98 -7.31 -7.83 17.74
CA GLN A 98 -8.57 -7.75 18.49
C GLN A 98 -9.47 -6.62 18.00
N ALA A 99 -8.91 -5.45 17.68
CA ALA A 99 -9.66 -4.34 17.10
C ALA A 99 -10.24 -4.71 15.73
N GLU A 100 -9.44 -5.35 14.86
CA GLU A 100 -9.88 -5.86 13.56
C GLU A 100 -10.98 -6.91 13.72
N LEU A 101 -10.80 -7.89 14.62
CA LEU A 101 -11.80 -8.91 14.88
C LEU A 101 -13.13 -8.32 15.35
N ASN A 102 -13.08 -7.34 16.27
CA ASN A 102 -14.27 -6.66 16.75
C ASN A 102 -14.94 -5.84 15.65
N LEU A 103 -14.16 -5.16 14.80
CA LEU A 103 -14.67 -4.45 13.62
C LEU A 103 -15.43 -5.40 12.69
N TYR A 104 -14.86 -6.56 12.35
CA TYR A 104 -15.52 -7.54 11.49
C TYR A 104 -16.82 -8.09 12.11
N LYS A 105 -16.80 -8.46 13.40
CA LYS A 105 -17.99 -8.93 14.11
C LYS A 105 -19.09 -7.86 14.13
N ASN A 106 -18.73 -6.62 14.41
CA ASN A 106 -19.68 -5.51 14.43
C ASN A 106 -20.21 -5.20 13.03
N LYS A 107 -19.37 -5.27 12.00
CA LYS A 107 -19.80 -5.10 10.60
C LYS A 107 -20.79 -6.18 10.17
N GLU A 108 -20.58 -7.42 10.60
CA GLU A 108 -21.52 -8.52 10.37
C GLU A 108 -22.87 -8.26 11.06
N LYS A 109 -22.86 -7.80 12.32
CA LYS A 109 -24.07 -7.42 13.06
C LYS A 109 -24.84 -6.30 12.37
N VAL A 110 -24.14 -5.23 11.97
CA VAL A 110 -24.71 -4.09 11.25
C VAL A 110 -25.34 -4.53 9.93
N THR A 111 -24.64 -5.35 9.15
CA THR A 111 -25.17 -5.88 7.88
C THR A 111 -26.42 -6.74 8.12
N LYS A 112 -26.40 -7.61 9.15
CA LYS A 112 -27.56 -8.43 9.55
C LYS A 112 -28.74 -7.59 10.03
N ALA A 113 -28.49 -6.40 10.58
CA ALA A 113 -29.53 -5.46 10.97
C ALA A 113 -30.15 -4.70 9.78
N GLY A 114 -29.75 -5.02 8.55
CA GLY A 114 -30.36 -4.49 7.32
C GLY A 114 -29.74 -3.17 6.84
N ILE A 115 -28.57 -2.80 7.34
CA ILE A 115 -27.82 -1.63 6.88
C ILE A 115 -27.13 -1.96 5.56
N ASN A 116 -27.09 -1.00 4.63
CA ASN A 116 -26.37 -1.16 3.37
C ASN A 116 -24.89 -1.48 3.66
N PRO A 117 -24.32 -2.57 3.09
CA PRO A 117 -22.91 -2.93 3.25
C PRO A 117 -21.93 -1.78 3.00
N GLU A 118 -22.25 -0.85 2.08
CA GLU A 118 -21.41 0.32 1.78
C GLU A 118 -21.29 1.28 2.97
N PHE A 119 -22.33 1.38 3.80
CA PHE A 119 -22.35 2.20 5.01
C PHE A 119 -22.08 1.40 6.28
N ALA A 120 -21.78 0.10 6.18
CA ALA A 120 -21.65 -0.75 7.35
C ALA A 120 -20.47 -0.33 8.24
N GLU A 121 -19.34 0.07 7.67
CA GLU A 121 -18.18 0.54 8.44
C GLU A 121 -18.46 1.88 9.15
N PHE A 122 -19.16 2.79 8.46
CA PHE A 122 -19.60 4.06 9.06
C PHE A 122 -20.57 3.83 10.22
N ALA A 123 -21.55 2.95 10.04
CA ALA A 123 -22.49 2.58 11.09
C ALA A 123 -21.80 1.93 12.29
N VAL A 124 -20.83 1.02 12.07
CA VAL A 124 -20.02 0.45 13.16
C VAL A 124 -19.30 1.56 13.93
N PHE A 125 -18.70 2.54 13.24
CA PHE A 125 -18.00 3.65 13.88
C PHE A 125 -18.92 4.51 14.75
N GLU A 126 -20.07 4.92 14.22
CA GLU A 126 -21.03 5.75 14.96
C GLU A 126 -21.71 5.01 16.12
N VAL A 127 -22.00 3.72 15.96
CA VAL A 127 -22.56 2.90 17.03
C VAL A 127 -21.51 2.63 18.11
N SER A 128 -20.25 2.37 17.74
CA SER A 128 -19.17 2.15 18.72
C SER A 128 -18.94 3.37 19.63
N LYS A 129 -19.20 4.59 19.16
CA LYS A 129 -19.15 5.82 19.98
C LYS A 129 -20.27 5.91 21.02
N GLN A 130 -21.36 5.18 20.82
CA GLN A 130 -22.51 5.14 21.74
C GLN A 130 -22.40 4.00 22.76
N VAL A 131 -21.52 3.02 22.51
CA VAL A 131 -21.24 1.94 23.45
C VAL A 131 -20.54 2.49 24.69
N ASN A 132 -21.08 2.14 25.85
CA ASN A 132 -20.57 2.51 27.17
C ASN A 132 -20.84 1.37 28.16
N ASP A 133 -20.41 1.51 29.42
CA ASP A 133 -20.56 0.45 30.44
C ASP A 133 -22.02 0.02 30.68
N SER A 134 -23.00 0.86 30.32
CA SER A 134 -24.44 0.60 30.46
C SER A 134 -25.14 0.27 29.15
N THR A 135 -24.51 0.43 27.99
CA THR A 135 -25.13 0.23 26.68
C THR A 135 -24.22 -0.62 25.79
N ASP A 136 -24.66 -1.84 25.50
CA ASP A 136 -23.97 -2.73 24.58
C ASP A 136 -24.15 -2.31 23.12
N PHE A 137 -23.33 -2.89 22.25
CA PHE A 137 -23.33 -2.58 20.82
C PHE A 137 -24.68 -2.87 20.14
N ASP A 138 -25.39 -3.93 20.53
CA ASP A 138 -26.63 -4.32 19.86
C ASP A 138 -27.78 -3.35 20.23
N THR A 139 -27.84 -2.93 21.49
CA THR A 139 -28.77 -1.89 21.95
C THR A 139 -28.50 -0.52 21.29
N ALA A 140 -27.22 -0.13 21.22
CA ALA A 140 -26.81 1.10 20.55
C ALA A 140 -27.11 1.04 19.03
N LEU A 141 -26.88 -0.10 18.39
CA LEU A 141 -27.16 -0.33 16.98
C LEU A 141 -28.65 -0.15 16.68
N THR A 142 -29.51 -0.75 17.50
CA THR A 142 -30.97 -0.64 17.35
C THR A 142 -31.41 0.82 17.43
N SER A 143 -30.94 1.55 18.43
CA SER A 143 -31.27 2.97 18.62
C SER A 143 -30.77 3.84 17.45
N TRP A 144 -29.56 3.56 16.94
CA TRP A 144 -29.00 4.28 15.80
C TRP A 144 -29.77 4.00 14.51
N ILE A 145 -30.21 2.77 14.28
CA ILE A 145 -31.01 2.37 13.11
C ILE A 145 -32.38 3.06 13.10
N GLU A 146 -33.00 3.21 14.28
CA GLU A 146 -34.27 3.93 14.42
C GLU A 146 -34.11 5.42 14.10
N ALA A 147 -33.01 6.03 14.54
CA ALA A 147 -32.70 7.44 14.28
C ALA A 147 -32.20 7.69 12.84
N ASN A 148 -31.64 6.67 12.17
CA ASN A 148 -31.00 6.82 10.86
C ASN A 148 -31.51 5.78 9.83
N PRO A 149 -32.80 5.83 9.46
CA PRO A 149 -33.37 4.88 8.52
C PRO A 149 -32.76 4.96 7.12
N GLN A 150 -32.13 6.07 6.73
CA GLN A 150 -31.52 6.29 5.41
C GLN A 150 -30.34 5.36 5.10
N TYR A 151 -29.69 4.78 6.11
CA TYR A 151 -28.56 3.87 5.90
C TYR A 151 -29.01 2.40 5.75
N LYS A 152 -30.30 2.10 5.92
CA LYS A 152 -30.83 0.79 5.59
C LYS A 152 -30.65 0.53 4.10
N VAL A 153 -30.58 -0.75 3.73
CA VAL A 153 -30.74 -1.14 2.33
C VAL A 153 -32.10 -0.61 1.88
N THR A 154 -32.09 0.51 1.18
CA THR A 154 -33.24 0.94 0.40
C THR A 154 -33.32 -0.12 -0.69
N GLN A 155 -34.33 -0.99 -0.62
CA GLN A 155 -34.80 -1.60 -1.85
C GLN A 155 -35.16 -0.40 -2.72
N GLU A 156 -34.36 -0.12 -3.75
CA GLU A 156 -34.92 0.56 -4.90
C GLU A 156 -36.14 -0.28 -5.26
N GLU A 157 -37.32 0.22 -4.89
CA GLU A 157 -38.53 -0.15 -5.60
C GLU A 157 -38.14 0.00 -7.06
N PRO A 158 -38.15 -1.08 -7.86
CA PRO A 158 -37.73 -0.99 -9.25
C PRO A 158 -38.49 0.21 -9.81
N GLU A 159 -37.77 1.24 -10.27
CA GLU A 159 -38.42 2.36 -10.93
C GLU A 159 -39.38 1.73 -11.93
N ASP A 160 -40.67 1.93 -11.70
CA ASP A 160 -41.76 1.46 -12.54
C ASP A 160 -41.74 2.29 -13.83
N LYS A 161 -40.61 2.25 -14.55
CA LYS A 161 -40.58 2.52 -15.96
C LYS A 161 -41.40 1.37 -16.53
N PRO A 162 -42.61 1.64 -17.05
CA PRO A 162 -43.41 0.58 -17.62
C PRO A 162 -42.52 -0.16 -18.62
N PRO A 163 -42.47 -1.50 -18.58
CA PRO A 163 -41.67 -2.25 -19.53
C PRO A 163 -42.01 -1.72 -20.91
N ALA A 164 -41.00 -1.31 -21.68
CA ALA A 164 -41.22 -0.94 -23.08
C ALA A 164 -42.00 -2.10 -23.70
N ILE A 165 -43.28 -1.87 -24.00
CA ILE A 165 -44.17 -2.88 -24.53
C ILE A 165 -43.57 -3.25 -25.89
N VAL A 166 -42.86 -4.38 -25.94
CA VAL A 166 -42.48 -5.00 -27.19
C VAL A 166 -43.77 -5.61 -27.72
N ILE A 167 -44.53 -4.83 -28.49
CA ILE A 167 -45.72 -5.32 -29.16
C ILE A 167 -45.22 -6.36 -30.18
N PRO A 168 -45.53 -7.66 -30.03
CA PRO A 168 -45.20 -8.62 -31.08
C PRO A 168 -45.93 -8.17 -32.35
N GLN A 169 -45.17 -8.05 -33.43
CA GLN A 169 -45.53 -7.41 -34.70
C GLN A 169 -46.83 -7.97 -35.32
N ALA A 170 -47.29 -9.15 -34.89
CA ALA A 170 -48.49 -9.82 -35.37
C ALA A 170 -49.83 -9.13 -35.04
N ASN A 171 -49.88 -8.20 -34.08
CA ASN A 171 -51.16 -7.54 -33.69
C ASN A 171 -51.26 -6.07 -34.11
N THR A 172 -50.27 -5.54 -34.83
CA THR A 172 -50.25 -4.12 -35.23
C THR A 172 -51.34 -3.76 -36.24
N GLU A 173 -51.74 -4.67 -37.13
CA GLU A 173 -52.82 -4.40 -38.09
C GLU A 173 -54.19 -4.32 -37.42
N LYS A 174 -54.51 -5.25 -36.52
CA LYS A 174 -55.80 -5.28 -35.81
C LYS A 174 -55.97 -4.05 -34.90
N VAL A 175 -54.88 -3.60 -34.26
CA VAL A 175 -54.88 -2.39 -33.44
C VAL A 175 -54.96 -1.13 -34.30
N LYS A 176 -54.37 -1.14 -35.51
CA LYS A 176 -54.47 -0.03 -36.46
C LYS A 176 -55.88 0.09 -37.06
N GLU A 177 -56.53 -1.03 -37.38
CA GLU A 177 -57.94 -1.06 -37.82
C GLU A 177 -58.87 -0.57 -36.71
N MET A 178 -58.69 -1.02 -35.46
CA MET A 178 -59.54 -0.60 -34.35
C MET A 178 -59.39 0.89 -34.02
N ASN A 179 -58.18 1.44 -34.15
CA ASN A 179 -57.93 2.88 -34.03
C ASN A 179 -58.50 3.69 -35.20
N GLN A 180 -58.50 3.15 -36.42
CA GLN A 180 -59.17 3.79 -37.56
C GLN A 180 -60.69 3.79 -37.42
N ILE A 181 -61.28 2.68 -36.96
CA ILE A 181 -62.71 2.57 -36.68
C ILE A 181 -63.12 3.57 -35.59
N MET A 182 -62.36 3.66 -34.49
CA MET A 182 -62.63 4.64 -33.43
C MET A 182 -62.48 6.09 -33.93
N ASN A 183 -61.46 6.39 -34.74
CA ASN A 183 -61.29 7.73 -35.30
C ASN A 183 -62.43 8.11 -36.27
N ASN A 184 -62.97 7.16 -37.02
CA ASN A 184 -64.10 7.39 -37.93
C ASN A 184 -65.42 7.61 -37.17
N ILE A 185 -65.61 6.94 -36.03
CA ILE A 185 -66.78 7.12 -35.16
C ILE A 185 -66.72 8.48 -34.45
N ILE A 186 -65.55 8.86 -33.92
CA ILE A 186 -65.35 10.13 -33.20
C ILE A 186 -65.45 11.34 -34.15
N ARG A 187 -64.96 11.21 -35.39
CA ARG A 187 -65.00 12.31 -36.38
C ARG A 187 -66.39 12.50 -37.03
N GLY A 188 -67.39 11.70 -36.67
CA GLY A 188 -68.79 11.97 -37.05
C GLY A 188 -69.03 11.96 -38.56
N LYS A 189 -68.43 11.02 -39.30
CA LYS A 189 -68.78 10.83 -40.71
C LYS A 189 -70.10 10.07 -40.81
N ARG A 190 -71.22 10.77 -40.56
CA ARG A 190 -72.50 10.41 -41.17
C ARG A 190 -72.37 10.75 -42.65
N GLY A 191 -72.27 9.73 -43.49
CA GLY A 191 -72.18 9.89 -44.93
C GLY A 191 -73.03 8.82 -45.61
N ASN A 192 -74.34 9.08 -45.61
CA ASN A 192 -75.43 8.50 -46.41
C ASN A 192 -75.68 6.99 -46.30
#